data_AF-A0A3L7ZEY2-F1
#
_entry.id   AF-A0A3L7ZEY2-F1
#
_cell.length_a   1.000
_cell.length_b   1.000
_cell.length_c   1.000
_cell.angle_alpha   90.00
_cell.angle_beta   90.00
_cell.angle_gamma   90.00
#
_symmetry.space_group_name_H-M   'P 1'
#
loop_
_entity.id
_entity.type
_entity.pdbx_description
1 polymer ?
#
loop_
_entity_poly.entity_id
_entity_poly.type
_entity_poly.pdbx_seq_one_letter_code
_entity_poly.pdbx_strand_id
1 'polypeptide(L)'
;MKIVQILGHNPNWNIEVFTQQDIGDEFLITAISFGNKFVNNKRVAPILDKSMLDLQFYGQKNSGHLSKGKLSDFDFHPARFLNDDEATNIRINSCIEKAIEYQISLGFKKVIIPHYYEDNYIAGIISTIKVANKYLKSNKKDGIEYFMTLPLAYDIIRNQDYVENLLLELTDMSIIFDGYFVVCENKPEQGHKISNDIKLITNLSKVLRVLKYQGFKTIYGYANWDAIFFLAQTDIDYITIGTYENLRNFSIKRFTEDISGGASEGYYFSEKLLNMIRAKDLINIRANGMLNTIKNEHNIFSDMILKENYIWNIHKPDVNKNYLLSISSLLKKISIVHNIKDRIIYVLFLIQEAIDNYQRLDNNYVVLQSEGKNYHLNTWLMYLLKTIQMKPDEFYTIYRKHRESH
;
A
#
# COMPACT_ATOMS: atom_id res chain seq x y z
N MET A 1 10.43 10.62 -1.87
CA MET A 1 9.59 9.41 -1.82
C MET A 1 10.30 8.30 -2.58
N LYS A 2 10.28 7.08 -2.05
CA LYS A 2 10.82 5.86 -2.64
C LYS A 2 9.71 4.83 -2.81
N ILE A 3 9.82 4.01 -3.84
CA ILE A 3 8.88 2.93 -4.16
C ILE A 3 9.47 1.60 -3.69
N VAL A 4 8.71 0.88 -2.87
CA VAL A 4 9.13 -0.42 -2.31
C VAL A 4 8.29 -1.52 -2.93
N GLN A 5 8.92 -2.42 -3.69
CA GLN A 5 8.21 -3.51 -4.35
C GLN A 5 7.96 -4.68 -3.40
N ILE A 6 6.69 -5.01 -3.17
CA ILE A 6 6.30 -6.14 -2.32
C ILE A 6 6.52 -7.43 -3.09
N LEU A 7 7.37 -8.30 -2.54
CA LEU A 7 7.66 -9.61 -3.08
C LEU A 7 6.61 -10.62 -2.62
N GLY A 8 5.86 -11.16 -3.59
CA GLY A 8 4.97 -12.29 -3.41
C GLY A 8 5.61 -13.62 -3.78
N HIS A 9 4.78 -14.65 -3.99
CA HIS A 9 5.24 -15.99 -4.38
C HIS A 9 6.03 -16.02 -5.70
N ASN A 10 5.82 -15.04 -6.59
CA ASN A 10 6.53 -14.89 -7.86
C ASN A 10 7.36 -13.59 -7.87
N PRO A 11 8.53 -13.55 -7.21
CA PRO A 11 9.36 -12.34 -7.12
C PRO A 11 9.99 -11.93 -8.45
N ASN A 12 9.94 -12.80 -9.46
CA ASN A 12 10.61 -12.62 -10.75
C ASN A 12 10.15 -11.35 -11.44
N TRP A 13 8.85 -11.09 -11.40
CA TRP A 13 8.28 -9.95 -12.09
C TRP A 13 8.77 -8.64 -11.47
N ASN A 14 8.86 -8.58 -10.14
CA ASN A 14 9.40 -7.44 -9.41
C ASN A 14 10.87 -7.20 -9.75
N ILE A 15 11.67 -8.26 -9.76
CA ILE A 15 13.12 -8.19 -10.05
C ILE A 15 13.36 -7.80 -11.51
N GLU A 16 12.59 -8.36 -12.44
CA GLU A 16 12.69 -8.05 -13.87
C GLU A 16 12.32 -6.59 -14.13
N VAL A 17 11.23 -6.06 -13.55
CA VAL A 17 10.89 -4.64 -13.75
C VAL A 17 11.88 -3.71 -13.08
N PHE A 18 12.45 -4.10 -11.94
CA PHE A 18 13.50 -3.33 -11.28
C PHE A 18 14.77 -3.26 -12.14
N THR A 19 15.23 -4.40 -12.65
CA THR A 19 16.49 -4.48 -13.39
C THR A 19 16.40 -4.00 -14.84
N GLN A 20 15.26 -4.19 -15.50
CA GLN A 20 15.13 -3.93 -16.94
C GLN A 20 14.41 -2.61 -17.25
N GLN A 21 13.63 -2.08 -16.31
CA GLN A 21 12.76 -0.91 -16.54
C GLN A 21 12.96 0.20 -15.49
N ASP A 22 13.92 0.05 -14.57
CA ASP A 22 14.23 1.02 -13.51
C ASP A 22 13.00 1.41 -12.64
N ILE A 23 12.18 0.40 -12.35
CA ILE A 23 10.97 0.53 -11.54
C ILE A 23 11.25 0.10 -10.11
N GLY A 24 10.90 0.94 -9.14
CA GLY A 24 11.12 0.68 -7.71
C GLY A 24 12.52 1.04 -7.25
N ASP A 25 12.66 1.27 -5.95
CA ASP A 25 13.91 1.65 -5.30
C ASP A 25 14.41 0.55 -4.36
N GLU A 26 13.48 -0.13 -3.69
CA GLU A 26 13.75 -1.14 -2.67
C GLU A 26 12.72 -2.28 -2.74
N PHE A 27 12.93 -3.34 -1.97
CA PHE A 27 12.03 -4.50 -1.92
C PHE A 27 11.48 -4.74 -0.51
N LEU A 28 10.24 -5.22 -0.42
CA LEU A 28 9.66 -5.72 0.83
C LEU A 28 9.46 -7.22 0.73
N ILE A 29 10.26 -7.97 1.48
CA ILE A 29 10.12 -9.42 1.61
C ILE A 29 8.98 -9.70 2.60
N THR A 30 8.04 -10.55 2.21
CA THR A 30 6.92 -10.94 3.09
C THR A 30 7.16 -12.33 3.66
N ALA A 31 7.21 -12.44 4.99
CA ALA A 31 7.45 -13.70 5.68
C ALA A 31 6.43 -14.79 5.31
N ILE A 32 5.16 -14.44 5.10
CA ILE A 32 4.10 -15.38 4.69
C ILE A 32 4.39 -16.02 3.31
N SER A 33 5.08 -15.31 2.42
CA SER A 33 5.37 -15.79 1.07
C SER A 33 6.62 -16.65 1.02
N PHE A 34 7.62 -16.37 1.85
CA PHE A 34 8.95 -17.00 1.73
C PHE A 34 9.39 -17.85 2.94
N GLY A 35 8.80 -17.66 4.12
CA GLY A 35 9.29 -18.28 5.36
C GLY A 35 10.72 -17.87 5.66
N ASN A 36 11.47 -18.69 6.40
CA ASN A 36 12.89 -18.42 6.67
C ASN A 36 13.81 -18.71 5.47
N LYS A 37 13.27 -19.26 4.37
CA LYS A 37 14.04 -19.73 3.21
C LYS A 37 14.40 -18.63 2.21
N PHE A 38 13.94 -17.39 2.41
CA PHE A 38 14.21 -16.28 1.48
C PHE A 38 15.71 -16.01 1.30
N VAL A 39 16.52 -16.22 2.35
CA VAL A 39 17.98 -16.03 2.33
C VAL A 39 18.69 -16.96 1.33
N ASN A 40 18.10 -18.13 1.07
CA ASN A 40 18.63 -19.13 0.14
C ASN A 40 17.89 -19.12 -1.20
N ASN A 41 16.87 -18.28 -1.35
CA ASN A 41 16.13 -18.17 -2.60
C ASN A 41 17.02 -17.50 -3.64
N LYS A 42 17.34 -18.22 -4.73
CA LYS A 42 18.25 -17.76 -5.80
C LYS A 42 17.89 -16.39 -6.39
N ARG A 43 16.64 -15.93 -6.25
CA ARG A 43 16.16 -14.66 -6.77
C ARG A 43 16.06 -13.56 -5.73
N VAL A 44 15.82 -13.91 -4.46
CA VAL A 44 15.71 -12.93 -3.36
C VAL A 44 17.06 -12.68 -2.70
N ALA A 45 17.90 -13.70 -2.55
CA ALA A 45 19.23 -13.57 -1.95
C ALA A 45 20.10 -12.46 -2.60
N PRO A 46 20.11 -12.28 -3.94
CA PRO A 46 20.90 -11.23 -4.59
C PRO A 46 20.43 -9.79 -4.35
N ILE A 47 19.25 -9.58 -3.75
CA ILE A 47 18.66 -8.24 -3.53
C ILE A 47 18.46 -7.92 -2.04
N LEU A 48 19.03 -8.72 -1.14
CA LEU A 48 18.85 -8.56 0.32
C LEU A 48 19.35 -7.21 0.84
N ASP A 49 20.43 -6.69 0.27
CA ASP A 49 21.02 -5.38 0.60
C ASP A 49 20.08 -4.20 0.30
N LYS A 50 19.13 -4.40 -0.62
CA LYS A 50 18.09 -3.42 -1.02
C LYS A 50 16.71 -3.78 -0.48
N SER A 51 16.62 -4.71 0.46
CA SER A 51 15.35 -5.22 0.95
C SER A 51 15.06 -4.78 2.38
N MET A 52 13.78 -4.86 2.74
CA MET A 52 13.24 -4.88 4.10
C MET A 52 12.53 -6.23 4.31
N LEU A 53 12.35 -6.65 5.56
CA LEU A 53 11.59 -7.85 5.90
C LEU A 53 10.38 -7.49 6.76
N ASP A 54 9.18 -7.69 6.22
CA ASP A 54 7.98 -7.70 7.03
C ASP A 54 7.72 -9.12 7.56
N LEU A 55 7.88 -9.28 8.87
CA LEU A 55 7.65 -10.55 9.57
C LEU A 55 6.16 -10.84 9.81
N GLN A 56 5.27 -9.87 9.58
CA GLN A 56 3.82 -10.05 9.52
C GLN A 56 3.19 -10.65 10.79
N PHE A 57 3.53 -10.08 11.96
CA PHE A 57 3.00 -10.48 13.28
C PHE A 57 1.51 -10.14 13.49
N TYR A 58 0.77 -9.83 12.42
CA TYR A 58 -0.57 -9.26 12.50
C TYR A 58 -1.58 -10.18 13.20
N GLY A 59 -1.56 -11.49 12.94
CA GLY A 59 -2.56 -12.39 13.55
C GLY A 59 -2.31 -12.62 15.04
N GLN A 60 -3.39 -12.63 15.83
CA GLN A 60 -3.36 -12.95 17.27
C GLN A 60 -3.92 -14.35 17.57
N LYS A 61 -3.50 -14.92 18.71
CA LYS A 61 -3.97 -16.20 19.28
C LYS A 61 -5.50 -16.30 19.38
N ASN A 62 -6.19 -15.21 19.74
CA ASN A 62 -7.65 -15.20 19.95
C ASN A 62 -8.48 -15.32 18.66
N SER A 63 -7.85 -15.24 17.49
CA SER A 63 -8.52 -15.45 16.21
C SER A 63 -8.75 -16.93 15.85
N GLY A 64 -8.28 -17.87 16.68
CA GLY A 64 -8.52 -19.32 16.54
C GLY A 64 -7.86 -19.99 15.32
N HIS A 65 -7.37 -19.21 14.35
CA HIS A 65 -6.99 -19.70 13.03
C HIS A 65 -5.83 -18.89 12.40
N LEU A 66 -4.75 -18.60 13.13
CA LEU A 66 -3.51 -18.21 12.45
C LEU A 66 -3.09 -19.36 11.51
N SER A 67 -3.02 -19.11 10.21
CA SER A 67 -2.59 -20.13 9.27
C SER A 67 -1.16 -20.56 9.65
N LYS A 68 -0.97 -21.85 9.97
CA LYS A 68 0.32 -22.46 10.34
C LYS A 68 1.34 -22.48 9.19
N GLY A 69 1.15 -21.68 8.14
CA GLY A 69 2.00 -21.62 6.95
C GLY A 69 3.44 -21.18 7.26
N LYS A 70 4.09 -20.55 6.28
CA LYS A 70 5.52 -20.22 6.35
C LYS A 70 5.92 -19.27 7.49
N LEU A 71 4.96 -18.61 8.14
CA LEU A 71 5.20 -17.81 9.34
C LEU A 71 5.72 -18.65 10.52
N SER A 72 5.35 -19.93 10.59
CA SER A 72 5.82 -20.85 11.63
C SER A 72 7.29 -21.31 11.44
N ASP A 73 7.90 -21.00 10.28
CA ASP A 73 9.32 -21.28 10.00
C ASP A 73 10.28 -20.44 10.87
N PHE A 74 9.78 -19.40 11.53
CA PHE A 74 10.55 -18.53 12.40
C PHE A 74 10.34 -18.93 13.86
N ASP A 75 11.42 -19.31 14.53
CA ASP A 75 11.35 -19.90 15.87
C ASP A 75 10.73 -18.98 16.94
N PHE A 76 10.80 -17.67 16.73
CA PHE A 76 10.27 -16.63 17.60
C PHE A 76 8.88 -16.12 17.16
N HIS A 77 8.35 -16.57 16.02
CA HIS A 77 7.11 -16.01 15.50
C HIS A 77 5.88 -16.56 16.25
N PRO A 78 4.88 -15.72 16.57
CA PRO A 78 3.68 -16.11 17.32
C PRO A 78 2.93 -17.32 16.74
N ALA A 79 2.87 -17.43 15.41
CA ALA A 79 2.26 -18.56 14.70
C ALA A 79 2.83 -19.95 15.10
N ARG A 80 4.03 -20.02 15.70
CA ARG A 80 4.60 -21.28 16.20
C ARG A 80 3.97 -21.74 17.52
N PHE A 81 3.29 -20.85 18.24
CA PHE A 81 2.84 -21.06 19.62
C PHE A 81 1.32 -21.08 19.77
N LEU A 82 0.62 -21.51 18.71
CA LEU A 82 -0.83 -21.39 18.59
C LEU A 82 -1.65 -22.10 19.67
N ASN A 83 -1.13 -23.20 20.20
CA ASN A 83 -1.81 -24.05 21.18
C ASN A 83 -1.31 -23.80 22.62
N ASP A 84 -0.53 -22.74 22.82
CA ASP A 84 0.06 -22.45 24.12
C ASP A 84 -0.87 -21.49 24.89
N ASP A 85 -1.62 -22.03 25.85
CA ASP A 85 -2.53 -21.27 26.69
C ASP A 85 -1.83 -20.21 27.55
N GLU A 86 -0.49 -20.26 27.66
CA GLU A 86 0.36 -19.44 28.52
C GLU A 86 1.12 -18.31 27.77
N ALA A 87 0.56 -17.79 26.67
CA ALA A 87 1.14 -16.62 26.00
C ALA A 87 1.10 -15.37 26.90
N THR A 88 2.14 -15.17 27.70
CA THR A 88 2.32 -14.00 28.57
C THR A 88 2.83 -12.78 27.79
N ASN A 89 2.59 -11.57 28.32
CA ASN A 89 3.19 -10.33 27.81
C ASN A 89 4.72 -10.43 27.68
N ILE A 90 5.37 -11.17 28.59
CA ILE A 90 6.83 -11.41 28.56
C ILE A 90 7.22 -12.16 27.28
N ARG A 91 6.45 -13.18 26.90
CA ARG A 91 6.70 -13.95 25.68
C ARG A 91 6.53 -13.09 24.43
N ILE A 92 5.45 -12.32 24.36
CA ILE A 92 5.18 -11.40 23.24
C ILE A 92 6.35 -10.44 23.06
N ASN A 93 6.81 -9.82 24.14
CA ASN A 93 7.96 -8.92 24.11
C ASN A 93 9.21 -9.63 23.59
N SER A 94 9.52 -10.83 24.10
CA SER A 94 10.65 -11.63 23.62
C SER A 94 10.56 -11.97 22.12
N CYS A 95 9.36 -12.18 21.58
CA CYS A 95 9.17 -12.43 20.14
C CYS A 95 9.54 -11.19 19.30
N ILE A 96 9.17 -9.99 19.75
CA ILE A 96 9.52 -8.72 19.09
C ILE A 96 11.03 -8.47 19.14
N GLU A 97 11.65 -8.68 20.30
CA GLU A 97 13.10 -8.51 20.49
C GLU A 97 13.89 -9.45 19.56
N LYS A 98 13.56 -10.75 19.57
CA LYS A 98 14.18 -11.74 18.68
C LYS A 98 13.95 -11.44 17.19
N ALA A 99 12.80 -10.88 16.84
CA ALA A 99 12.50 -10.47 15.47
C ALA A 99 13.37 -9.29 15.00
N ILE A 100 13.67 -8.34 15.89
CA ILE A 100 14.62 -7.25 15.63
C ILE A 100 16.03 -7.83 15.46
N GLU A 101 16.48 -8.66 16.40
CA GLU A 101 17.81 -9.28 16.38
C GLU A 101 18.03 -10.13 15.12
N TYR A 102 17.03 -10.92 14.73
CA TYR A 102 17.04 -11.73 13.53
C TYR A 102 17.27 -10.87 12.27
N GLN A 103 16.50 -9.80 12.08
CA GLN A 103 16.67 -8.91 10.94
C GLN A 103 18.08 -8.26 10.93
N ILE A 104 18.57 -7.82 12.09
CA ILE A 104 19.92 -7.24 12.20
C ILE A 104 20.98 -8.29 11.83
N SER A 105 20.86 -9.53 12.32
CA SER A 105 21.80 -10.62 12.04
C SER A 105 21.90 -10.96 10.55
N LEU A 106 20.84 -10.70 9.79
CA LEU A 106 20.80 -10.88 8.33
C LEU A 106 21.33 -9.67 7.56
N GLY A 107 21.73 -8.60 8.26
CA GLY A 107 22.35 -7.42 7.68
C GLY A 107 21.36 -6.37 7.16
N PHE A 108 20.07 -6.48 7.47
CA PHE A 108 19.08 -5.48 7.06
C PHE A 108 19.40 -4.10 7.64
N LYS A 109 19.44 -3.08 6.79
CA LYS A 109 19.68 -1.68 7.19
C LYS A 109 18.41 -0.94 7.59
N LYS A 110 17.26 -1.48 7.23
CA LYS A 110 15.94 -1.00 7.62
C LYS A 110 15.19 -2.16 8.26
N VAL A 111 14.99 -2.06 9.57
CA VAL A 111 14.34 -3.08 10.39
C VAL A 111 12.88 -2.68 10.59
N ILE A 112 11.96 -3.53 10.17
CA ILE A 112 10.53 -3.37 10.48
C ILE A 112 10.28 -4.05 11.82
N ILE A 113 9.95 -3.27 12.84
CA ILE A 113 9.64 -3.79 14.16
C ILE A 113 8.21 -4.37 14.10
N PRO A 114 8.03 -5.66 14.39
CA PRO A 114 6.71 -6.28 14.28
C PRO A 114 5.72 -5.75 15.31
N HIS A 115 4.44 -5.77 14.95
CA HIS A 115 3.34 -5.43 15.83
C HIS A 115 2.12 -6.31 15.49
N TYR A 116 1.37 -6.69 16.52
CA TYR A 116 0.09 -7.38 16.42
C TYR A 116 -1.03 -6.45 15.98
N TYR A 117 -1.97 -6.99 15.22
CA TYR A 117 -3.19 -6.27 14.91
C TYR A 117 -4.16 -6.34 16.10
N GLU A 118 -4.80 -5.22 16.42
CA GLU A 118 -5.79 -5.07 17.49
C GLU A 118 -7.04 -4.42 16.91
N ASP A 119 -8.21 -5.05 17.04
CA ASP A 119 -9.45 -4.53 16.43
C ASP A 119 -10.00 -3.29 17.13
N ASN A 120 -9.86 -3.22 18.46
CA ASN A 120 -10.39 -2.13 19.28
C ASN A 120 -9.56 -1.82 20.54
N TYR A 121 -8.49 -2.56 20.80
CA TYR A 121 -7.71 -2.44 22.04
C TYR A 121 -6.47 -1.54 21.86
N ILE A 122 -6.69 -0.23 21.88
CA ILE A 122 -5.65 0.80 21.68
C ILE A 122 -4.54 0.72 22.72
N ALA A 123 -4.88 0.40 23.97
CA ALA A 123 -3.88 0.27 25.03
C ALA A 123 -2.87 -0.86 24.74
N GLY A 124 -3.28 -1.93 24.04
CA GLY A 124 -2.38 -2.98 23.57
C GLY A 124 -1.41 -2.49 22.50
N ILE A 125 -1.90 -1.65 21.58
CA ILE A 125 -1.07 -0.98 20.58
C ILE A 125 0.00 -0.11 21.25
N ILE A 126 -0.44 0.79 22.13
CA ILE A 126 0.46 1.69 22.86
C ILE A 126 1.48 0.92 23.70
N SER A 127 1.05 -0.12 24.41
CA SER A 127 1.92 -0.96 25.24
C SER A 127 3.04 -1.60 24.42
N THR A 128 2.70 -2.17 23.26
CA THR A 128 3.66 -2.81 22.36
C THR A 128 4.70 -1.81 21.83
N ILE A 129 4.27 -0.59 21.48
CA ILE A 129 5.16 0.49 21.05
C ILE A 129 6.12 0.88 22.18
N LYS A 130 5.63 1.01 23.42
CA LYS A 130 6.46 1.34 24.59
C LYS A 130 7.50 0.26 24.87
N VAL A 131 7.12 -1.02 24.74
CA VAL A 131 8.05 -2.16 24.85
C VAL A 131 9.16 -2.07 23.79
N ALA A 132 8.79 -1.93 22.52
CA ALA A 132 9.75 -1.82 21.43
C ALA A 132 10.70 -0.63 21.62
N ASN A 133 10.16 0.53 21.98
CA ASN A 133 10.96 1.73 22.25
C ASN A 133 11.92 1.51 23.43
N LYS A 134 11.48 0.88 24.51
CA LYS A 134 12.33 0.55 25.66
C LYS A 134 13.47 -0.39 25.27
N TYR A 135 13.20 -1.44 24.49
CA TYR A 135 14.22 -2.35 24.01
C TYR A 135 15.28 -1.62 23.16
N LEU A 136 14.83 -0.77 22.24
CA LEU A 136 15.74 0.00 21.38
C LEU A 136 16.61 0.98 22.17
N LYS A 137 16.13 1.53 23.30
CA LYS A 137 16.94 2.48 24.11
C LYS A 137 18.26 1.87 24.56
N SER A 138 18.30 0.56 24.72
CA SER A 138 19.50 -0.18 25.12
C SER A 138 20.20 -0.89 23.95
N ASN A 139 19.50 -1.13 22.84
CA ASN A 139 19.96 -2.06 21.80
C ASN A 139 20.01 -1.47 20.37
N LYS A 140 19.60 -0.22 20.16
CA LYS A 140 19.68 0.45 18.85
C LYS A 140 21.12 0.40 18.33
N LYS A 141 21.28 0.05 17.05
CA LYS A 141 22.57 -0.02 16.37
C LYS A 141 22.72 1.17 15.40
N ASP A 142 23.91 1.75 15.38
CA ASP A 142 24.22 2.84 14.46
C ASP A 142 24.16 2.36 13.00
N GLY A 143 23.68 3.24 12.12
CA GLY A 143 23.54 2.94 10.69
C GLY A 143 22.40 1.99 10.35
N ILE A 144 21.50 1.68 11.30
CA ILE A 144 20.26 0.95 11.07
C ILE A 144 19.07 1.87 11.35
N GLU A 145 18.11 1.90 10.43
CA GLU A 145 16.84 2.57 10.59
C GLU A 145 15.79 1.58 11.11
N TYR A 146 14.97 2.01 12.06
CA TYR A 146 13.95 1.20 12.72
C TYR A 146 12.56 1.79 12.45
N PHE A 147 11.67 0.96 11.92
CA PHE A 147 10.30 1.36 11.57
C PHE A 147 9.30 0.57 12.42
N MET A 148 8.59 1.26 13.32
CA MET A 148 7.56 0.62 14.13
C MET A 148 6.35 0.28 13.28
N THR A 149 5.95 -0.99 13.24
CA THR A 149 4.71 -1.37 12.54
C THR A 149 3.52 -0.78 13.28
N LEU A 150 2.65 -0.10 12.54
CA LEU A 150 1.40 0.46 13.02
C LEU A 150 0.23 -0.17 12.25
N PRO A 151 -0.31 -1.30 12.74
CA PRO A 151 -1.47 -1.93 12.13
C PRO A 151 -2.75 -1.23 12.60
N LEU A 152 -3.41 -0.55 11.68
CA LEU A 152 -4.64 0.19 11.93
C LEU A 152 -5.85 -0.64 11.50
N ALA A 153 -6.60 -1.11 12.50
CA ALA A 153 -7.89 -1.74 12.28
C ALA A 153 -8.91 -0.76 11.69
N TYR A 154 -9.84 -1.28 10.91
CA TYR A 154 -10.87 -0.48 10.25
C TYR A 154 -11.71 0.33 11.25
N ASP A 155 -12.07 -0.26 12.39
CA ASP A 155 -12.89 0.43 13.40
C ASP A 155 -12.08 1.47 14.19
N ILE A 156 -10.79 1.22 14.42
CA ILE A 156 -9.87 2.19 15.03
C ILE A 156 -9.70 3.41 14.15
N ILE A 157 -9.34 3.22 12.87
CA ILE A 157 -9.02 4.35 11.99
C ILE A 157 -10.23 5.23 11.68
N ARG A 158 -11.46 4.71 11.76
CA ARG A 158 -12.68 5.50 11.56
C ARG A 158 -13.10 6.32 12.78
N ASN A 159 -12.61 5.98 13.95
CA ASN A 159 -12.94 6.70 15.19
C ASN A 159 -11.91 7.81 15.42
N GLN A 160 -12.36 9.06 15.38
CA GLN A 160 -11.48 10.21 15.53
C GLN A 160 -10.80 10.24 16.91
N ASP A 161 -11.53 9.97 18.00
CA ASP A 161 -10.97 10.01 19.36
C ASP A 161 -9.88 8.97 19.55
N TYR A 162 -10.06 7.80 18.96
CA TYR A 162 -9.06 6.74 18.94
C TYR A 162 -7.80 7.15 18.20
N VAL A 163 -7.96 7.82 17.06
CA VAL A 163 -6.84 8.35 16.26
C VAL A 163 -6.12 9.48 16.98
N GLU A 164 -6.83 10.40 17.67
CA GLU A 164 -6.18 11.45 18.47
C GLU A 164 -5.36 10.84 19.61
N ASN A 165 -5.96 9.91 20.37
CA ASN A 165 -5.28 9.25 21.49
C ASN A 165 -4.04 8.49 21.03
N LEU A 166 -4.17 7.73 19.94
CA LEU A 166 -3.04 7.05 19.33
C LEU A 166 -1.96 8.05 18.93
N LEU A 167 -2.30 9.11 18.20
CA LEU A 167 -1.32 10.10 17.75
C LEU A 167 -0.56 10.78 18.88
N LEU A 168 -1.21 11.09 20.00
CA LEU A 168 -0.52 11.63 21.18
C LEU A 168 0.64 10.72 21.61
N GLU A 169 0.40 9.42 21.68
CA GLU A 169 1.39 8.41 22.08
C GLU A 169 2.43 8.14 20.98
N LEU A 170 2.02 8.17 19.70
CA LEU A 170 2.93 8.00 18.56
C LEU A 170 3.89 9.19 18.36
N THR A 171 3.60 10.34 18.97
CA THR A 171 4.42 11.55 18.82
C THR A 171 5.19 11.91 20.09
N ASP A 172 5.29 10.98 21.04
CA ASP A 172 6.06 11.16 22.26
C ASP A 172 7.56 11.36 21.93
N MET A 173 8.14 12.45 22.45
CA MET A 173 9.55 12.82 22.20
C MET A 173 10.58 11.82 22.74
N SER A 174 10.16 10.88 23.58
CA SER A 174 11.00 9.80 24.10
C SER A 174 11.11 8.61 23.14
N ILE A 175 10.40 8.65 22.01
CA ILE A 175 10.51 7.68 20.92
C ILE A 175 11.86 7.83 20.21
N ILE A 176 12.53 6.71 19.96
CA ILE A 176 13.86 6.69 19.34
C ILE A 176 13.95 5.84 18.07
N PHE A 177 12.85 5.24 17.62
CA PHE A 177 12.80 4.65 16.28
C PHE A 177 12.59 5.74 15.22
N ASP A 178 13.00 5.46 13.99
CA ASP A 178 13.18 6.47 12.93
C ASP A 178 11.89 6.75 12.15
N GLY A 179 10.90 5.86 12.26
CA GLY A 179 9.64 6.01 11.56
C GLY A 179 8.63 4.91 11.84
N TYR A 180 7.57 4.90 11.00
CA TYR A 180 6.47 3.97 11.09
C TYR A 180 6.25 3.21 9.78
N PHE A 181 6.05 1.90 9.90
CA PHE A 181 5.51 1.04 8.85
C PHE A 181 3.99 0.94 9.02
N VAL A 182 3.25 1.81 8.35
CA VAL A 182 1.81 1.98 8.53
C VAL A 182 1.08 1.04 7.59
N VAL A 183 0.26 0.16 8.15
CA VAL A 183 -0.67 -0.70 7.40
C VAL A 183 -2.07 -0.45 7.90
N CYS A 184 -3.04 -0.32 7.00
CA CYS A 184 -4.40 0.04 7.36
C CYS A 184 -5.39 -0.86 6.65
N GLU A 185 -6.31 -1.46 7.40
CA GLU A 185 -7.40 -2.22 6.81
C GLU A 185 -8.41 -1.25 6.18
N ASN A 186 -8.76 -1.48 4.91
CA ASN A 186 -9.53 -0.51 4.12
C ASN A 186 -10.98 -0.92 3.81
N LYS A 187 -11.39 -2.18 4.09
CA LYS A 187 -12.74 -2.77 3.87
C LYS A 187 -13.54 -2.05 2.75
N PRO A 188 -13.11 -2.16 1.48
CA PRO A 188 -13.81 -1.49 0.37
C PRO A 188 -15.25 -1.98 0.24
N GLU A 189 -16.14 -1.12 -0.22
CA GLU A 189 -17.53 -1.49 -0.45
C GLU A 189 -17.66 -2.54 -1.58
N GLN A 190 -18.81 -3.22 -1.65
CA GLN A 190 -19.03 -4.23 -2.68
C GLN A 190 -18.89 -3.62 -4.08
N GLY A 191 -18.07 -4.26 -4.91
CA GLY A 191 -17.78 -3.77 -6.25
C GLY A 191 -16.77 -2.62 -6.29
N HIS A 192 -16.07 -2.33 -5.19
CA HIS A 192 -14.92 -1.43 -5.13
C HIS A 192 -13.64 -2.22 -4.81
N LYS A 193 -12.49 -1.61 -5.09
CA LYS A 193 -11.15 -2.17 -4.81
C LYS A 193 -10.33 -1.36 -3.82
N ILE A 194 -10.72 -0.11 -3.62
CA ILE A 194 -10.20 0.83 -2.63
C ILE A 194 -11.38 1.43 -1.88
N SER A 195 -11.14 1.87 -0.66
CA SER A 195 -12.18 2.46 0.19
C SER A 195 -12.56 3.85 -0.26
N ASN A 196 -13.85 4.17 -0.16
CA ASN A 196 -14.37 5.53 -0.27
C ASN A 196 -14.76 6.14 1.07
N ASP A 197 -14.50 5.44 2.17
CA ASP A 197 -14.90 5.88 3.49
C ASP A 197 -14.17 7.16 3.88
N ILE A 198 -14.90 8.27 3.91
CA ILE A 198 -14.38 9.59 4.23
C ILE A 198 -13.73 9.60 5.61
N LYS A 199 -14.25 8.88 6.62
CA LYS A 199 -13.65 8.86 7.96
C LYS A 199 -12.28 8.21 7.93
N LEU A 200 -12.18 7.05 7.28
CA LEU A 200 -10.91 6.33 7.11
C LEU A 200 -9.89 7.19 6.36
N ILE A 201 -10.29 7.71 5.20
CA ILE A 201 -9.44 8.52 4.33
C ILE A 201 -8.92 9.77 5.08
N THR A 202 -9.82 10.47 5.79
CA THR A 202 -9.47 11.67 6.57
C THR A 202 -8.46 11.34 7.66
N ASN A 203 -8.75 10.30 8.45
CA ASN A 203 -7.95 9.97 9.61
C ASN A 203 -6.61 9.34 9.23
N LEU A 204 -6.55 8.50 8.19
CA LEU A 204 -5.28 7.96 7.68
C LEU A 204 -4.40 9.08 7.11
N SER A 205 -4.98 10.02 6.37
CA SER A 205 -4.25 11.21 5.90
C SER A 205 -3.72 12.04 7.07
N LYS A 206 -4.51 12.19 8.14
CA LYS A 206 -4.07 12.86 9.37
C LYS A 206 -2.93 12.11 10.03
N VAL A 207 -2.99 10.79 10.17
CA VAL A 207 -1.93 9.98 10.75
C VAL A 207 -0.62 10.18 9.99
N LEU A 208 -0.63 9.98 8.68
CA LEU A 208 0.57 10.12 7.84
C LEU A 208 1.15 11.54 7.93
N ARG A 209 0.30 12.57 7.88
CA ARG A 209 0.73 13.97 7.98
C ARG A 209 1.31 14.33 9.34
N VAL A 210 0.67 13.91 10.43
CA VAL A 210 1.11 14.23 11.80
C VAL A 210 2.44 13.54 12.10
N LEU A 211 2.57 12.26 11.77
CA LEU A 211 3.84 11.54 11.93
C LEU A 211 4.97 12.24 11.16
N LYS A 212 4.70 12.64 9.91
CA LYS A 212 5.68 13.34 9.09
C LYS A 212 6.05 14.71 9.63
N TYR A 213 5.06 15.48 10.11
CA TYR A 213 5.27 16.78 10.72
C TYR A 213 6.15 16.71 11.98
N GLN A 214 6.07 15.61 12.73
CA GLN A 214 6.93 15.33 13.88
C GLN A 214 8.31 14.78 13.51
N GLY A 215 8.64 14.74 12.21
CA GLY A 215 9.95 14.32 11.72
C GLY A 215 10.13 12.81 11.54
N PHE A 216 9.10 12.00 11.81
CA PHE A 216 9.17 10.57 11.55
C PHE A 216 9.15 10.27 10.06
N LYS A 217 9.91 9.24 9.67
CA LYS A 217 9.76 8.64 8.35
C LYS A 217 8.49 7.80 8.29
N THR A 218 7.84 7.76 7.13
CA THR A 218 6.62 6.96 6.95
C THR A 218 6.75 6.00 5.77
N ILE A 219 6.40 4.74 6.02
CA ILE A 219 6.24 3.72 4.99
C ILE A 219 4.76 3.37 4.92
N TYR A 220 4.11 3.63 3.78
CA TYR A 220 2.73 3.19 3.54
C TYR A 220 2.74 1.76 2.98
N GLY A 221 2.46 0.81 3.85
CA GLY A 221 2.51 -0.63 3.62
C GLY A 221 1.23 -1.19 2.98
N TYR A 222 1.41 -2.15 2.06
CA TYR A 222 0.34 -2.80 1.28
C TYR A 222 -0.59 -1.81 0.57
N ALA A 223 -0.02 -0.73 0.04
CA ALA A 223 -0.79 0.33 -0.59
C ALA A 223 -1.39 -0.12 -1.93
N ASN A 224 -2.55 0.43 -2.25
CA ASN A 224 -3.15 0.30 -3.56
C ASN A 224 -2.88 1.57 -4.39
N TRP A 225 -3.64 1.79 -5.48
CA TRP A 225 -3.55 3.07 -6.21
C TRP A 225 -4.14 4.26 -5.43
N ASP A 226 -4.80 4.04 -4.28
CA ASP A 226 -5.15 5.09 -3.32
C ASP A 226 -3.92 5.80 -2.73
N ALA A 227 -2.73 5.21 -2.87
CA ALA A 227 -1.45 5.88 -2.64
C ALA A 227 -1.31 7.21 -3.40
N ILE A 228 -1.91 7.34 -4.59
CA ILE A 228 -1.94 8.60 -5.36
C ILE A 228 -2.56 9.72 -4.52
N PHE A 229 -3.71 9.43 -3.92
CA PHE A 229 -4.46 10.38 -3.11
C PHE A 229 -3.71 10.75 -1.83
N PHE A 230 -3.12 9.78 -1.14
CA PHE A 230 -2.37 10.07 0.10
C PHE A 230 -1.08 10.84 -0.18
N LEU A 231 -0.33 10.47 -1.22
CA LEU A 231 0.90 11.16 -1.62
C LEU A 231 0.66 12.59 -2.07
N ALA A 232 -0.50 12.88 -2.67
CA ALA A 232 -0.87 14.24 -3.09
C ALA A 232 -0.78 15.27 -1.95
N GLN A 233 -1.13 14.84 -0.74
CA GLN A 233 -1.32 15.73 0.43
C GLN A 233 -0.35 15.46 1.59
N THR A 234 0.55 14.49 1.45
CA THR A 234 1.52 14.12 2.49
C THR A 234 2.90 13.84 1.89
N ASP A 235 3.94 13.97 2.71
CA ASP A 235 5.32 13.67 2.30
C ASP A 235 5.73 12.26 2.74
N ILE A 236 5.03 11.24 2.24
CA ILE A 236 5.36 9.84 2.51
C ILE A 236 6.76 9.51 2.00
N ASP A 237 7.59 8.91 2.86
CA ASP A 237 8.97 8.59 2.51
C ASP A 237 9.05 7.35 1.62
N TYR A 238 8.25 6.34 1.91
CA TYR A 238 8.21 5.07 1.18
C TYR A 238 6.77 4.62 0.90
N ILE A 239 6.48 4.25 -0.35
CA ILE A 239 5.19 3.66 -0.71
C ILE A 239 5.45 2.25 -1.22
N THR A 240 4.76 1.28 -0.63
CA THR A 240 4.85 -0.10 -1.09
C THR A 240 3.88 -0.36 -2.25
N ILE A 241 4.29 -1.15 -3.24
CA ILE A 241 3.42 -1.57 -4.36
C ILE A 241 3.54 -3.07 -4.59
N GLY A 242 2.40 -3.74 -4.82
CA GLY A 242 2.32 -5.18 -5.03
C GLY A 242 1.96 -5.57 -6.46
N THR A 243 2.36 -6.76 -6.88
CA THR A 243 1.94 -7.33 -8.18
C THR A 243 0.49 -7.80 -8.15
N TYR A 244 0.14 -8.56 -7.12
CA TYR A 244 -1.19 -9.12 -6.92
C TYR A 244 -2.05 -8.23 -6.03
N GLU A 245 -3.37 -8.35 -6.18
CA GLU A 245 -4.35 -7.59 -5.39
C GLU A 245 -4.22 -7.81 -3.88
N ASN A 246 -3.97 -9.04 -3.44
CA ASN A 246 -3.74 -9.35 -2.02
C ASN A 246 -2.44 -8.76 -1.45
N LEU A 247 -1.54 -8.29 -2.30
CA LEU A 247 -0.36 -7.51 -1.92
C LEU A 247 -0.63 -5.99 -1.97
N ARG A 248 -1.79 -5.55 -2.45
CA ARG A 248 -2.18 -4.15 -2.65
C ARG A 248 -3.32 -3.70 -1.74
N ASN A 249 -3.67 -4.50 -0.75
CA ASN A 249 -4.65 -4.15 0.28
C ASN A 249 -4.27 -4.93 1.54
N PHE A 250 -4.03 -4.23 2.65
CA PHE A 250 -3.89 -4.90 3.94
C PHE A 250 -5.26 -5.41 4.41
N SER A 251 -5.32 -6.70 4.77
CA SER A 251 -6.49 -7.31 5.39
C SER A 251 -6.05 -8.34 6.41
N ILE A 252 -6.59 -8.24 7.64
CA ILE A 252 -6.24 -9.16 8.71
C ILE A 252 -6.64 -10.60 8.37
N LYS A 253 -7.74 -10.76 7.63
CA LYS A 253 -8.26 -12.07 7.21
C LYS A 253 -7.24 -12.92 6.48
N ARG A 254 -6.33 -12.30 5.72
CA ARG A 254 -5.24 -13.01 5.03
C ARG A 254 -4.32 -13.77 5.99
N PHE A 255 -4.26 -13.34 7.24
CA PHE A 255 -3.40 -13.90 8.28
C PHE A 255 -4.16 -14.82 9.25
N THR A 256 -5.50 -14.72 9.28
CA THR A 256 -6.37 -15.41 10.25
C THR A 256 -7.38 -16.36 9.62
N GLU A 257 -7.52 -16.41 8.30
CA GLU A 257 -8.48 -17.27 7.60
C GLU A 257 -7.76 -18.03 6.47
N ASP A 258 -8.11 -19.31 6.25
CA ASP A 258 -7.75 -20.04 5.04
C ASP A 258 -8.62 -19.56 3.87
N ILE A 259 -8.33 -18.35 3.39
CA ILE A 259 -9.05 -17.79 2.25
C ILE A 259 -8.54 -18.49 0.98
N SER A 260 -9.34 -19.41 0.46
CA SER A 260 -9.18 -19.83 -0.93
C SER A 260 -9.46 -18.62 -1.83
N GLY A 261 -8.43 -18.15 -2.55
CA GLY A 261 -8.58 -17.01 -3.44
C GLY A 261 -9.60 -17.34 -4.52
N GLY A 262 -10.69 -16.57 -4.59
CA GLY A 262 -11.65 -16.69 -5.69
C GLY A 262 -10.98 -16.41 -7.04
N ALA A 263 -11.46 -17.05 -8.09
CA ALA A 263 -10.96 -16.80 -9.44
C ALA A 263 -11.25 -15.34 -9.83
N SER A 264 -10.20 -14.52 -9.89
CA SER A 264 -10.28 -13.17 -10.44
C SER A 264 -10.15 -13.25 -11.97
N GLU A 265 -11.06 -12.60 -12.69
CA GLU A 265 -10.93 -12.42 -14.14
C GLU A 265 -9.78 -11.47 -14.50
N GLY A 266 -9.20 -10.76 -13.52
CA GLY A 266 -8.10 -9.82 -13.69
C GLY A 266 -8.53 -8.41 -14.05
N TYR A 267 -7.59 -7.49 -13.88
CA TYR A 267 -7.79 -6.07 -14.10
C TYR A 267 -6.64 -5.44 -14.87
N TYR A 268 -6.96 -4.48 -15.74
CA TYR A 268 -6.04 -3.59 -16.41
C TYR A 268 -6.05 -2.25 -15.67
N PHE A 269 -4.91 -1.84 -15.13
CA PHE A 269 -4.79 -0.50 -14.54
C PHE A 269 -4.66 0.54 -15.66
N SER A 270 -5.50 1.58 -15.61
CA SER A 270 -5.49 2.72 -16.52
C SER A 270 -5.06 3.98 -15.77
N GLU A 271 -3.94 4.57 -16.15
CA GLU A 271 -3.48 5.88 -15.67
C GLU A 271 -4.49 6.96 -16.03
N LYS A 272 -5.08 6.89 -17.23
CA LYS A 272 -6.05 7.86 -17.74
C LYS A 272 -7.40 7.84 -17.03
N LEU A 273 -7.73 6.73 -16.37
CA LEU A 273 -8.93 6.61 -15.54
C LEU A 273 -8.62 6.62 -14.04
N LEU A 274 -7.33 6.62 -13.66
CA LEU A 274 -6.85 6.42 -12.30
C LEU A 274 -7.48 5.20 -11.61
N ASN A 275 -7.75 4.13 -12.36
CA ASN A 275 -8.51 2.99 -11.85
C ASN A 275 -8.19 1.65 -12.54
N MET A 276 -8.67 0.57 -11.94
CA MET A 276 -8.67 -0.78 -12.48
C MET A 276 -9.90 -1.04 -13.36
N ILE A 277 -9.67 -1.40 -14.62
CA ILE A 277 -10.69 -1.84 -15.57
C ILE A 277 -10.74 -3.37 -15.55
N ARG A 278 -11.92 -3.97 -15.45
CA ARG A 278 -12.04 -5.44 -15.51
C ARG A 278 -11.64 -5.94 -16.89
N ALA A 279 -10.94 -7.07 -16.95
CA ALA A 279 -10.50 -7.66 -18.20
C ALA A 279 -11.62 -7.80 -19.26
N LYS A 280 -12.81 -8.23 -18.83
CA LYS A 280 -13.98 -8.39 -19.70
C LYS A 280 -14.49 -7.09 -20.31
N ASP A 281 -14.29 -5.95 -19.64
CA ASP A 281 -14.76 -4.65 -20.14
C ASP A 281 -13.88 -4.16 -21.30
N LEU A 282 -12.65 -4.68 -21.45
CA LEU A 282 -11.76 -4.37 -22.57
C LEU A 282 -12.36 -4.75 -23.93
N ILE A 283 -13.21 -5.77 -23.99
CA ILE A 283 -13.90 -6.18 -25.22
C ILE A 283 -14.82 -5.06 -25.70
N ASN A 284 -15.65 -4.51 -24.80
CA ASN A 284 -16.57 -3.43 -25.14
C ASN A 284 -15.83 -2.13 -25.48
N ILE A 285 -14.76 -1.81 -24.74
CA ILE A 285 -13.90 -0.65 -25.02
C ILE A 285 -13.30 -0.77 -26.42
N ARG A 286 -12.80 -1.97 -26.79
CA ARG A 286 -12.23 -2.23 -28.12
C ARG A 286 -13.27 -2.13 -29.22
N ALA A 287 -14.44 -2.74 -29.05
CA ALA A 287 -15.51 -2.74 -30.03
C ALA A 287 -15.99 -1.31 -30.39
N ASN A 288 -15.93 -0.39 -29.43
CA ASN A 288 -16.32 1.02 -29.63
C ASN A 288 -15.14 1.94 -29.98
N GLY A 289 -13.95 1.39 -30.28
CA GLY A 289 -12.78 2.20 -30.68
C GLY A 289 -12.20 3.08 -29.56
N MET A 290 -12.46 2.75 -28.29
CA MET A 290 -12.17 3.61 -27.14
C MET A 290 -10.86 3.28 -26.41
N LEU A 291 -9.99 2.43 -26.99
CA LEU A 291 -8.74 2.01 -26.34
C LEU A 291 -7.82 3.18 -25.99
N ASN A 292 -7.76 4.22 -26.84
CA ASN A 292 -6.90 5.39 -26.60
C ASN A 292 -7.29 6.19 -25.35
N THR A 293 -8.55 6.10 -24.91
CA THR A 293 -9.05 6.77 -23.70
C THR A 293 -8.57 6.07 -22.42
N ILE A 294 -8.16 4.80 -22.49
CA ILE A 294 -7.71 4.02 -21.32
C ILE A 294 -6.23 3.61 -21.39
N LYS A 295 -5.58 3.83 -22.52
CA LYS A 295 -4.22 3.38 -22.77
C LYS A 295 -3.23 4.14 -21.89
N ASN A 296 -2.31 3.41 -21.25
CA ASN A 296 -1.24 4.01 -20.46
C ASN A 296 -0.15 4.55 -21.40
N GLU A 297 0.36 5.73 -21.09
CA GLU A 297 1.38 6.37 -21.90
C GLU A 297 2.76 5.86 -21.49
N HIS A 298 3.63 5.59 -22.47
CA HIS A 298 4.97 5.07 -22.24
C HIS A 298 5.03 3.75 -21.44
N ASN A 299 4.02 2.88 -21.62
CA ASN A 299 3.96 1.57 -20.98
C ASN A 299 3.87 0.44 -22.01
N ILE A 300 4.99 -0.24 -22.24
CA ILE A 300 5.09 -1.34 -23.22
C ILE A 300 4.14 -2.51 -22.91
N PHE A 301 3.79 -2.73 -21.65
CA PHE A 301 2.88 -3.80 -21.26
C PHE A 301 1.43 -3.43 -21.55
N SER A 302 1.07 -2.14 -21.40
CA SER A 302 -0.21 -1.60 -21.86
C SER A 302 -0.37 -1.82 -23.37
N ASP A 303 0.66 -1.48 -24.15
CA ASP A 303 0.67 -1.72 -25.60
C ASP A 303 0.44 -3.20 -25.95
N MET A 304 1.08 -4.13 -25.23
CA MET A 304 0.92 -5.56 -25.44
C MET A 304 -0.49 -6.06 -25.10
N ILE A 305 -1.03 -5.65 -23.95
CA ILE A 305 -2.34 -6.09 -23.44
C ILE A 305 -3.48 -5.63 -24.36
N LEU A 306 -3.38 -4.43 -24.92
CA LEU A 306 -4.47 -3.84 -25.69
C LEU A 306 -4.56 -4.35 -27.14
N LYS A 307 -3.56 -5.10 -27.63
CA LYS A 307 -3.59 -5.77 -28.95
C LYS A 307 -4.82 -6.68 -29.09
N GLU A 308 -5.34 -6.76 -30.32
CA GLU A 308 -6.59 -7.47 -30.64
C GLU A 308 -6.58 -8.94 -30.20
N ASN A 309 -5.46 -9.63 -30.43
CA ASN A 309 -5.31 -11.06 -30.14
C ASN A 309 -4.67 -11.36 -28.77
N TYR A 310 -4.65 -10.38 -27.86
CA TYR A 310 -4.12 -10.62 -26.52
C TYR A 310 -5.05 -11.53 -25.72
N ILE A 311 -4.60 -12.76 -25.46
CA ILE A 311 -5.31 -13.72 -24.62
C ILE A 311 -5.10 -13.35 -23.16
N TRP A 312 -6.14 -12.85 -22.49
CA TRP A 312 -6.05 -12.43 -21.10
C TRP A 312 -5.81 -13.60 -20.14
N ASN A 313 -4.88 -13.42 -19.20
CA ASN A 313 -4.63 -14.35 -18.09
C ASN A 313 -3.94 -13.58 -16.94
N ILE A 314 -4.47 -13.70 -15.72
CA ILE A 314 -3.94 -13.00 -14.53
C ILE A 314 -2.51 -13.41 -14.16
N HIS A 315 -2.08 -14.59 -14.58
CA HIS A 315 -0.74 -15.11 -14.37
C HIS A 315 0.23 -14.70 -15.48
N LYS A 316 -0.21 -13.92 -16.49
CA LYS A 316 0.72 -13.32 -17.44
C LYS A 316 1.49 -12.17 -16.78
N PRO A 317 2.81 -12.08 -17.03
CA PRO A 317 3.63 -11.00 -16.48
C PRO A 317 3.13 -9.64 -16.95
N ASP A 318 2.69 -9.52 -18.22
CA ASP A 318 2.31 -8.24 -18.82
C ASP A 318 1.25 -7.50 -18.00
N VAL A 319 0.21 -8.19 -17.52
CA VAL A 319 -0.87 -7.59 -16.72
C VAL A 319 -0.34 -6.97 -15.42
N ASN A 320 0.52 -7.70 -14.72
CA ASN A 320 1.05 -7.28 -13.43
C ASN A 320 2.12 -6.20 -13.61
N LYS A 321 2.99 -6.33 -14.61
CA LYS A 321 4.02 -5.36 -14.95
C LYS A 321 3.43 -4.05 -15.49
N ASN A 322 2.30 -4.10 -16.21
CA ASN A 322 1.54 -2.91 -16.61
C ASN A 322 1.19 -2.07 -15.39
N TYR A 323 0.61 -2.67 -14.35
CA TYR A 323 0.31 -1.95 -13.12
C TYR A 323 1.57 -1.36 -12.46
N LEU A 324 2.61 -2.18 -12.24
CA LEU A 324 3.82 -1.74 -11.55
C LEU A 324 4.48 -0.53 -12.23
N LEU A 325 4.61 -0.57 -13.57
CA LEU A 325 5.21 0.52 -14.34
C LEU A 325 4.35 1.78 -14.26
N SER A 326 3.04 1.64 -14.47
CA SER A 326 2.12 2.78 -14.47
C SER A 326 1.99 3.45 -13.11
N ILE A 327 1.75 2.68 -12.05
CA ILE A 327 1.62 3.27 -10.71
C ILE A 327 2.93 3.91 -10.26
N SER A 328 4.07 3.30 -10.59
CA SER A 328 5.37 3.86 -10.22
C SER A 328 5.66 5.17 -10.94
N SER A 329 5.34 5.23 -12.24
CA SER A 329 5.47 6.46 -13.03
C SER A 329 4.61 7.58 -12.46
N LEU A 330 3.33 7.30 -12.16
CA LEU A 330 2.43 8.27 -11.54
C LEU A 330 2.94 8.77 -10.19
N LEU A 331 3.33 7.86 -9.29
CA LEU A 331 3.83 8.23 -7.96
C LEU A 331 5.13 9.04 -8.05
N LYS A 332 6.06 8.68 -8.95
CA LYS A 332 7.30 9.45 -9.20
C LYS A 332 6.95 10.87 -9.68
N LYS A 333 6.08 11.01 -10.70
CA LYS A 333 5.63 12.33 -11.23
C LYS A 333 5.01 13.20 -10.13
N ILE A 334 4.13 12.64 -9.31
CA ILE A 334 3.49 13.36 -8.19
C ILE A 334 4.56 13.80 -7.18
N SER A 335 5.51 12.93 -6.84
CA SER A 335 6.52 13.22 -5.81
C SER A 335 7.55 14.29 -6.18
N ILE A 336 7.70 14.59 -7.48
CA ILE A 336 8.59 15.67 -7.97
C ILE A 336 8.01 17.04 -7.63
N VAL A 337 6.68 17.16 -7.46
CA VAL A 337 6.04 18.43 -7.09
C VAL A 337 6.20 18.65 -5.58
N HIS A 338 7.27 19.34 -5.18
CA HIS A 338 7.63 19.48 -3.77
C HIS A 338 6.61 20.28 -2.94
N ASN A 339 6.05 21.37 -3.48
CA ASN A 339 5.03 22.13 -2.77
C ASN A 339 3.73 21.32 -2.67
N ILE A 340 3.23 21.10 -1.45
CA ILE A 340 2.03 20.28 -1.21
C ILE A 340 0.79 20.86 -1.91
N LYS A 341 0.60 22.18 -1.91
CA LYS A 341 -0.58 22.79 -2.56
C LYS A 341 -0.53 22.59 -4.08
N ASP A 342 0.63 22.80 -4.70
CA ASP A 342 0.81 22.59 -6.13
C ASP A 342 0.69 21.10 -6.50
N ARG A 343 1.17 20.20 -5.64
CA ARG A 343 1.02 18.75 -5.80
C ARG A 343 -0.44 18.32 -5.74
N ILE A 344 -1.21 18.90 -4.81
CA ILE A 344 -2.66 18.68 -4.73
C ILE A 344 -3.33 19.18 -6.02
N ILE A 345 -2.99 20.37 -6.52
CA ILE A 345 -3.54 20.90 -7.79
C ILE A 345 -3.20 19.99 -8.97
N TYR A 346 -1.95 19.51 -9.05
CA TYR A 346 -1.52 18.57 -10.08
C TYR A 346 -2.37 17.29 -10.05
N VAL A 347 -2.58 16.70 -8.88
CA VAL A 347 -3.42 15.48 -8.75
C VAL A 347 -4.90 15.78 -9.01
N LEU A 348 -5.40 16.96 -8.63
CA LEU A 348 -6.76 17.39 -8.98
C LEU A 348 -6.95 17.46 -10.51
N PHE A 349 -5.95 17.91 -11.28
CA PHE A 349 -6.03 17.85 -12.74
C PHE A 349 -6.08 16.41 -13.26
N LEU A 350 -5.24 15.51 -12.74
CA LEU A 350 -5.31 14.09 -13.11
C LEU A 350 -6.69 13.47 -12.82
N ILE A 351 -7.29 13.81 -11.66
CA ILE A 351 -8.63 13.35 -11.28
C ILE A 351 -9.68 13.88 -12.24
N GLN A 352 -9.61 15.18 -12.59
CA GLN A 352 -10.59 15.78 -13.50
C GLN A 352 -10.46 15.22 -14.92
N GLU A 353 -9.24 15.01 -15.42
CA GLU A 353 -9.00 14.35 -16.70
C GLU A 353 -9.56 12.93 -16.71
N ALA A 354 -9.41 12.20 -15.61
CA ALA A 354 -10.02 10.87 -15.48
C ALA A 354 -11.55 10.95 -15.53
N ILE A 355 -12.18 11.91 -14.84
CA ILE A 355 -13.63 12.13 -14.91
C ILE A 355 -14.07 12.44 -16.35
N ASP A 356 -13.36 13.31 -17.06
CA ASP A 356 -13.64 13.67 -18.46
C ASP A 356 -13.48 12.43 -19.38
N ASN A 357 -12.49 11.58 -19.13
CA ASN A 357 -12.31 10.32 -19.86
C ASN A 357 -13.44 9.32 -19.61
N TYR A 358 -13.95 9.22 -18.38
CA TYR A 358 -15.15 8.44 -18.07
C TYR A 358 -16.38 8.97 -18.83
N GLN A 359 -16.61 10.29 -18.82
CA GLN A 359 -17.70 10.89 -19.59
C GLN A 359 -17.56 10.61 -21.09
N ARG A 360 -16.33 10.66 -21.61
CA ARG A 360 -16.05 10.30 -23.01
C ARG A 360 -16.38 8.84 -23.30
N LEU A 361 -16.06 7.91 -22.40
CA LEU A 361 -16.46 6.50 -22.54
C LEU A 361 -17.98 6.35 -22.56
N ASP A 362 -18.69 6.99 -21.62
CA ASP A 362 -20.15 6.94 -21.54
C ASP A 362 -20.82 7.51 -22.80
N ASN A 363 -20.34 8.67 -23.29
CA ASN A 363 -20.81 9.29 -24.52
C ASN A 363 -20.56 8.44 -25.79
N ASN A 364 -19.69 7.43 -25.69
CA ASN A 364 -19.40 6.47 -26.76
C ASN A 364 -19.93 5.06 -26.41
N TYR A 365 -20.99 4.98 -25.59
CA TYR A 365 -21.70 3.76 -25.23
C TYR A 365 -20.85 2.71 -24.48
N VAL A 366 -19.74 3.13 -23.86
CA VAL A 366 -18.88 2.28 -23.05
C VAL A 366 -19.08 2.59 -21.57
N VAL A 367 -20.04 1.92 -20.94
CA VAL A 367 -20.33 2.11 -19.52
C VAL A 367 -19.61 1.05 -18.68
N LEU A 368 -18.61 1.48 -17.90
CA LEU A 368 -17.89 0.59 -16.98
C LEU A 368 -18.75 0.28 -15.75
N GLN A 369 -18.67 -0.95 -15.24
CA GLN A 369 -19.48 -1.41 -14.10
C GLN A 369 -18.61 -1.86 -12.92
N SER A 370 -19.20 -1.89 -11.73
CA SER A 370 -18.57 -2.39 -10.51
C SER A 370 -17.20 -1.72 -10.28
N GLU A 371 -16.11 -2.49 -10.19
CA GLU A 371 -14.77 -2.00 -9.86
C GLU A 371 -14.21 -1.05 -10.91
N GLY A 372 -14.69 -1.15 -12.15
CA GLY A 372 -14.30 -0.27 -13.25
C GLY A 372 -14.92 1.12 -13.18
N LYS A 373 -15.89 1.39 -12.30
CA LYS A 373 -16.55 2.70 -12.17
C LYS A 373 -15.63 3.75 -11.54
N ASN A 374 -15.89 5.03 -11.80
CA ASN A 374 -15.20 6.17 -11.21
C ASN A 374 -15.60 6.48 -9.76
N TYR A 375 -15.98 5.46 -8.98
CA TYR A 375 -16.63 5.63 -7.68
C TYR A 375 -15.84 6.51 -6.69
N HIS A 376 -14.51 6.53 -6.78
CA HIS A 376 -13.62 7.24 -5.86
C HIS A 376 -13.25 8.66 -6.28
N LEU A 377 -13.34 8.99 -7.57
CA LEU A 377 -12.79 10.23 -8.12
C LEU A 377 -13.44 11.49 -7.53
N ASN A 378 -14.76 11.52 -7.42
CA ASN A 378 -15.48 12.66 -6.84
C ASN A 378 -15.19 12.84 -5.34
N THR A 379 -15.04 11.74 -4.60
CA THR A 379 -14.67 11.78 -3.18
C THR A 379 -13.27 12.37 -3.02
N TRP A 380 -12.31 11.94 -3.84
CA TRP A 380 -10.95 12.47 -3.85
C TRP A 380 -10.92 13.95 -4.23
N LEU A 381 -11.61 14.33 -5.32
CA LEU A 381 -11.71 15.71 -5.79
C LEU A 381 -12.20 16.64 -4.68
N MET A 382 -13.36 16.30 -4.09
CA MET A 382 -13.96 17.08 -3.01
C MET A 382 -13.01 17.21 -1.81
N TYR A 383 -12.41 16.11 -1.38
CA TYR A 383 -11.54 16.10 -0.21
C TYR A 383 -10.27 16.94 -0.45
N LEU A 384 -9.63 16.79 -1.60
CA LEU A 384 -8.42 17.53 -1.96
C LEU A 384 -8.69 19.03 -2.12
N LEU A 385 -9.81 19.42 -2.74
CA LEU A 385 -10.25 20.82 -2.79
C LEU A 385 -10.45 21.42 -1.40
N LYS A 386 -11.16 20.69 -0.53
CA LYS A 386 -11.35 21.09 0.88
C LYS A 386 -10.01 21.25 1.61
N THR A 387 -9.06 20.35 1.37
CA THR A 387 -7.73 20.36 2.00
C THR A 387 -6.97 21.65 1.70
N ILE A 388 -7.08 22.19 0.48
CA ILE A 388 -6.44 23.46 0.09
C ILE A 388 -7.39 24.67 0.15
N GLN A 389 -8.59 24.49 0.71
CA GLN A 389 -9.64 25.51 0.84
C GLN A 389 -10.02 26.17 -0.50
N MET A 390 -9.96 25.41 -1.60
CA MET A 390 -10.31 25.89 -2.94
C MET A 390 -11.76 25.57 -3.27
N LYS A 391 -12.51 26.53 -3.81
CA LYS A 391 -13.88 26.27 -4.26
C LYS A 391 -13.89 25.53 -5.61
N PRO A 392 -14.91 24.70 -5.91
CA PRO A 392 -15.01 24.02 -7.19
C PRO A 392 -14.92 24.97 -8.41
N ASP A 393 -15.60 26.11 -8.39
CA ASP A 393 -15.61 27.06 -9.52
C ASP A 393 -14.22 27.67 -9.79
N GLU A 394 -13.45 27.91 -8.73
CA GLU A 394 -12.06 28.37 -8.83
C GLU A 394 -11.20 27.30 -9.50
N PHE A 395 -11.32 26.05 -9.05
CA PHE A 395 -10.62 24.91 -9.63
C PHE A 395 -10.96 24.74 -11.12
N TYR A 396 -12.24 24.70 -11.50
CA TYR A 396 -12.65 24.52 -12.89
C TYR A 396 -12.22 25.68 -13.79
N THR A 397 -12.06 26.88 -13.25
CA THR A 397 -11.50 28.01 -13.99
C THR A 397 -10.01 27.81 -14.30
N ILE A 398 -9.24 27.29 -13.34
CA ILE A 398 -7.82 26.99 -13.55
C ILE A 398 -7.65 25.78 -14.48
N TYR A 399 -8.44 24.72 -14.29
CA TYR A 399 -8.39 23.53 -15.12
C TYR A 399 -8.70 23.81 -16.60
N ARG A 400 -9.71 24.64 -16.90
CA ARG A 400 -10.01 25.05 -18.29
C ARG A 400 -8.83 25.77 -18.95
N LYS A 401 -8.19 26.70 -18.24
CA LYS A 401 -6.99 27.39 -18.75
C LYS A 401 -5.82 26.43 -19.00
N HIS A 402 -5.65 25.44 -18.12
CA HIS A 402 -4.63 24.40 -18.28
C HIS A 402 -4.86 23.58 -19.57
N ARG A 403 -6.12 23.19 -19.81
CA ARG A 403 -6.58 22.46 -21.00
C ARG A 403 -6.48 23.25 -22.31
N GLU A 404 -6.52 24.57 -22.27
CA GLU A 404 -6.32 25.41 -23.47
C GLU A 404 -4.83 25.57 -23.83
N SER A 405 -3.93 25.27 -22.90
CA SER A 405 -2.49 25.43 -23.06
C SER A 405 -1.76 24.16 -23.54
N HIS A 406 -2.47 23.03 -23.64
CA HIS A 406 -1.97 21.70 -24.03
C HIS A 406 -2.95 21.06 -25.00
#